data_AF-A0A1R1A3Q3-F1
#
_entry.id   AF-A0A1R1A3Q3-F1
#
_cell.length_a   1.000
_cell.length_b   1.000
_cell.length_c   1.000
_cell.angle_alpha   90.00
_cell.angle_beta   90.00
_cell.angle_gamma   90.00
#
_symmetry.space_group_name_H-M   'P 1'
#
loop_
_entity.id
_entity.type
_entity.pdbx_description
1 polymer ?
#
loop_
_entity_poly.entity_id
_entity_poly.type
_entity_poly.pdbx_seq_one_letter_code
_entity_poly.pdbx_strand_id
1 'polypeptide(L)'
;MAGKKIKIAVPDEEGQVSIMFSRGGPRAGAGRKGFGETKKISLTLTNEVWTELENRCKTSGLSRSEVIRGIIESSLNTHDKLL
;
A
#
# COMPACT_ATOMS: atom_id res chain seq x y z
N MET A 1 30.37 7.46 10.55
CA MET A 1 28.94 7.82 10.50
C MET A 1 28.67 8.60 9.22
N ALA A 2 27.83 8.10 8.31
CA ALA A 2 27.57 8.78 7.04
C ALA A 2 26.47 9.84 7.21
N GLY A 3 26.80 11.11 6.97
CA GLY A 3 25.86 12.23 7.05
C GLY A 3 24.69 12.05 6.09
N LYS A 4 23.45 12.16 6.59
CA LYS A 4 22.24 12.08 5.78
C LYS A 4 22.10 13.38 4.98
N LYS A 5 22.09 13.29 3.65
CA LYS A 5 21.82 14.43 2.76
C LYS A 5 20.35 14.83 2.89
N ILE A 6 20.10 16.00 3.48
CA ILE A 6 18.77 16.61 3.59
C ILE A 6 18.58 17.49 2.35
N LYS A 7 17.44 17.36 1.66
CA LYS A 7 17.05 18.27 0.58
C LYS A 7 15.93 19.18 1.09
N ILE A 8 16.13 20.49 0.94
CA ILE A 8 15.15 21.52 1.27
C ILE A 8 14.45 21.89 -0.04
N ALA A 9 13.13 21.75 -0.11
CA ALA A 9 12.34 22.15 -1.26
C ALA A 9 11.24 23.13 -0.82
N VAL A 10 11.03 24.16 -1.65
CA VAL A 10 9.96 25.14 -1.48
C VAL A 10 8.68 24.53 -2.10
N PRO A 11 7.62 24.26 -1.32
CA PRO A 11 6.33 23.81 -1.82
C PRO A 11 5.57 24.94 -2.53
N ASP A 12 4.56 24.59 -3.32
CA ASP A 12 3.73 25.52 -4.10
C ASP A 12 2.85 26.45 -3.24
N GLU A 13 2.68 26.16 -1.94
CA GLU A 13 1.93 27.01 -1.00
C GLU A 13 2.89 27.97 -0.27
N GLU A 14 2.60 29.27 -0.36
CA GLU A 14 3.42 30.34 0.21
C GLU A 14 3.66 30.13 1.72
N GLY A 15 4.95 30.07 2.11
CA GLY A 15 5.36 30.15 3.52
C GLY A 15 5.64 28.84 4.25
N GLN A 16 5.54 27.68 3.61
CA GLN A 16 5.97 26.41 4.23
C GLN A 16 7.33 25.94 3.73
N VAL A 17 8.16 25.37 4.62
CA VAL A 17 9.43 24.73 4.26
C VAL A 17 9.27 23.23 4.46
N SER A 18 9.37 22.43 3.39
CA SER A 18 9.27 20.97 3.48
C SER A 18 10.66 20.34 3.65
N ILE A 19 10.86 19.60 4.74
CA ILE A 19 12.09 18.82 4.97
C ILE A 19 11.90 17.45 4.31
N MET A 20 12.56 17.23 3.18
CA MET A 20 12.46 15.97 2.45
C MET A 20 13.56 15.00 2.88
N PHE A 21 13.15 13.88 3.48
CA PHE A 21 14.02 12.71 3.62
C PHE A 21 14.17 12.04 2.25
N SER A 22 15.35 11.50 1.95
CA SER A 22 15.92 11.16 0.63
C SER A 22 15.15 10.18 -0.29
N ARG A 23 13.87 9.89 -0.05
CA ARG A 23 13.02 9.07 -0.93
C ARG A 23 11.71 9.81 -1.23
N GLY A 24 11.52 10.21 -2.48
CA GLY A 24 10.25 10.75 -2.99
C GLY A 24 10.29 12.25 -3.36
N GLY A 25 9.43 12.66 -4.29
CA GLY A 25 9.23 14.05 -4.73
C GLY A 25 8.20 14.81 -3.87
N PRO A 26 7.87 16.08 -4.15
CA PRO A 26 7.07 16.94 -3.26
C PRO A 26 5.58 16.57 -3.14
N ARG A 27 5.12 15.53 -3.83
CA ARG A 27 3.71 15.10 -3.79
C ARG A 27 3.34 14.45 -2.45
N ALA A 28 2.09 14.64 -2.04
CA ALA A 28 1.53 13.94 -0.89
C ALA A 28 1.74 12.42 -0.99
N GLY A 29 2.26 11.82 0.09
CA GLY A 29 2.55 10.39 0.16
C GLY A 29 3.92 9.96 -0.36
N ALA A 30 4.72 10.87 -0.92
CA ALA A 30 6.10 10.60 -1.24
C ALA A 30 6.94 10.36 0.03
N GLY A 31 7.78 9.32 0.02
CA GLY A 31 8.64 8.99 1.16
C GLY A 31 7.94 8.33 2.34
N ARG A 32 6.65 7.99 2.23
CA ARG A 32 5.97 7.17 3.25
C ARG A 32 6.73 5.85 3.42
N LYS A 33 7.01 5.49 4.67
CA LYS A 33 7.58 4.19 5.04
C LYS A 33 6.67 3.10 4.48
N GLY A 34 7.22 2.19 3.68
CA GLY A 34 6.43 1.10 3.10
C GLY A 34 5.85 0.21 4.20
N PHE A 35 4.56 -0.13 4.09
CA PHE A 35 3.84 -1.05 4.98
C PHE A 35 4.38 -2.49 4.86
N GLY A 36 4.99 -2.83 3.73
CA GLY A 36 5.60 -4.12 3.43
C GLY A 36 6.18 -4.12 2.02
N GLU A 37 6.55 -5.29 1.51
CA GLU A 37 6.98 -5.46 0.12
C GLU A 37 5.78 -5.79 -0.78
N THR A 38 5.68 -5.13 -1.93
CA THR A 38 4.67 -5.49 -2.95
C THR A 38 5.30 -6.44 -3.96
N LYS A 39 4.75 -7.65 -4.09
CA LYS A 39 5.05 -8.59 -5.17
C LYS A 39 3.87 -8.66 -6.13
N LYS A 40 4.14 -8.59 -7.44
CA LYS A 40 3.11 -8.83 -8.46
C LYS A 40 2.93 -10.33 -8.62
N ILE A 41 1.69 -10.79 -8.57
CA ILE A 41 1.32 -12.19 -8.80
C ILE A 41 0.28 -12.26 -9.91
N SER A 42 0.33 -13.32 -10.69
CA SER A 42 -0.75 -13.71 -11.61
C SER A 42 -1.63 -14.71 -10.88
N LEU A 43 -2.94 -14.49 -10.91
CA LEU A 43 -3.91 -15.37 -10.27
C LEU A 43 -4.89 -15.85 -11.33
N THR A 44 -5.14 -17.15 -11.38
CA THR A 44 -6.14 -17.75 -12.27
C THR A 44 -7.23 -18.33 -11.39
N LEU A 45 -8.45 -17.82 -11.55
CA LEU A 45 -9.64 -18.26 -10.82
C LEU A 45 -10.77 -18.50 -11.83
N THR A 46 -11.83 -19.18 -11.38
CA THR A 46 -13.03 -19.34 -12.20
C THR A 46 -13.77 -18.00 -12.33
N ASN A 47 -14.67 -17.91 -13.33
CA ASN A 47 -15.46 -16.69 -13.56
C ASN A 47 -16.36 -16.34 -12.37
N GLU A 48 -16.91 -17.35 -11.70
CA GLU A 48 -17.78 -17.15 -10.54
C GLU A 48 -17.01 -16.48 -9.40
N VAL A 49 -15.78 -16.94 -9.14
CA VAL A 49 -14.93 -16.38 -8.09
C VAL A 49 -14.47 -14.97 -8.44
N TRP A 50 -14.13 -14.70 -9.71
CA TRP A 50 -13.81 -13.34 -10.16
C TRP A 50 -14.98 -12.38 -9.97
N THR A 51 -16.18 -12.82 -10.35
CA THR A 51 -17.41 -12.03 -10.21
C THR A 51 -17.68 -11.68 -8.75
N GLU A 52 -17.55 -12.65 -7.84
CA GLU A 52 -17.71 -12.42 -6.41
C GLU A 52 -16.66 -11.45 -5.86
N LEU A 53 -15.40 -11.59 -6.29
CA LEU A 53 -14.32 -10.70 -5.86
C LEU A 53 -14.56 -9.26 -6.32
N GLU A 54 -15.03 -9.06 -7.55
CA GLU A 54 -15.39 -7.74 -8.07
C GLU A 54 -16.58 -7.13 -7.33
N ASN A 55 -17.61 -7.92 -7.02
CA ASN A 55 -18.76 -7.47 -6.24
C ASN A 55 -18.32 -7.01 -4.85
N ARG A 56 -17.46 -7.77 -4.16
CA ARG A 56 -16.89 -7.35 -2.87
C ARG A 56 -16.12 -6.06 -2.94
N CYS A 57 -15.33 -5.84 -4.00
CA CYS A 57 -14.63 -4.57 -4.21
C CYS A 57 -15.62 -3.41 -4.35
N LYS A 58 -16.68 -3.59 -5.15
CA LYS A 58 -17.72 -2.56 -5.34
C LYS A 58 -18.46 -2.23 -4.04
N THR A 59 -18.85 -3.25 -3.27
CA THR A 59 -19.61 -3.06 -2.03
C THR A 59 -18.78 -2.44 -0.90
N SER A 60 -17.50 -2.82 -0.79
CA SER A 60 -16.60 -2.32 0.26
C SER A 60 -15.89 -1.01 -0.08
N GLY A 61 -15.86 -0.62 -1.37
CA GLY A 61 -15.07 0.52 -1.85
C GLY A 61 -13.55 0.27 -1.83
N LEU A 62 -13.11 -0.95 -1.53
CA LEU A 62 -11.70 -1.32 -1.46
C LEU A 62 -11.15 -1.73 -2.82
N SER A 63 -9.85 -1.51 -3.02
CA SER A 63 -9.18 -2.02 -4.22
C SER A 63 -9.07 -3.55 -4.19
N ARG A 64 -8.94 -4.16 -5.38
CA ARG A 64 -8.72 -5.61 -5.53
C ARG A 64 -7.55 -6.12 -4.69
N SER A 65 -6.45 -5.36 -4.63
CA SER A 65 -5.26 -5.76 -3.86
C SER A 65 -5.50 -5.71 -2.35
N GLU A 66 -6.36 -4.80 -1.86
CA GLU A 66 -6.76 -4.75 -0.46
C GLU A 66 -7.68 -5.90 -0.09
N VAL A 67 -8.68 -6.20 -0.92
CA VAL A 67 -9.57 -7.35 -0.71
C VAL A 67 -8.77 -8.66 -0.70
N ILE A 68 -7.90 -8.87 -1.69
CA ILE A 68 -7.06 -10.09 -1.75
C ILE A 68 -6.12 -10.17 -0.54
N ARG A 69 -5.49 -9.06 -0.13
CA ARG A 69 -4.63 -9.02 1.05
C ARG A 69 -5.40 -9.42 2.31
N GLY A 70 -6.58 -8.84 2.53
CA GLY A 70 -7.40 -9.16 3.70
C GLY A 70 -7.82 -10.64 3.75
N ILE A 71 -8.12 -11.24 2.60
CA ILE A 71 -8.41 -12.69 2.50
C ILE A 71 -7.18 -13.51 2.90
N ILE A 72 -5.99 -13.19 2.36
CA ILE A 72 -4.74 -13.90 2.66
C ILE A 72 -4.39 -13.76 4.15
N GLU A 73 -4.42 -12.55 4.70
CA GLU A 73 -4.12 -12.29 6.12
C GLU A 73 -5.11 -13.00 7.04
N SER A 74 -6.41 -12.99 6.71
CA SER A 74 -7.43 -13.70 7.51
C SER A 74 -7.22 -15.21 7.50
N SER A 75 -6.89 -15.78 6.34
CA SER A 75 -6.60 -17.21 6.20
C SER A 75 -5.37 -17.62 7.01
N LEU A 76 -4.27 -16.86 6.90
CA LEU A 76 -3.02 -17.16 7.60
C LEU A 76 -3.13 -16.93 9.12
N ASN A 77 -3.83 -15.88 9.56
CA ASN A 77 -4.04 -15.62 10.99
C ASN A 77 -4.96 -16.65 11.65
N THR A 78 -5.80 -17.35 10.89
CA THR A 78 -6.66 -18.42 11.42
C THR A 78 -5.85 -19.66 11.80
N HIS A 79 -4.72 -19.91 11.12
CA HIS A 79 -3.85 -21.06 11.42
C HIS A 79 -3.03 -20.89 12.71
N ASP A 80 -2.78 -19.66 13.15
CA ASP A 80 -2.00 -19.37 14.37
C ASP A 80 -2.78 -19.61 15.67
N LYS A 81 -4.10 -19.88 15.58
CA LYS A 81 -4.97 -20.16 16.74
C LYS A 81 -5.28 -21.65 16.96
N LEU A 82 -4.75 -22.55 16.13
CA LEU A 82 -5.03 -23.99 16.16
C LEU A 82 -3.80 -24.85 16.50
N LEU A 83 -2.71 -24.23 16.99
CA LEU A 83 -1.54 -24.87 17.59
C LEU A 83 -1.37 -24.36 19.02
#